data_AF-A0A3D3KVP0-F1
#
_entry.id   AF-A0A3D3KVP0-F1
#
_cell.length_a   1.000
_cell.length_b   1.000
_cell.length_c   1.000
_cell.angle_alpha   90.00
_cell.angle_beta   90.00
_cell.angle_gamma   90.00
#
_symmetry.space_group_name_H-M   'P 1'
#
loop_
_entity.id
_entity.type
_entity.pdbx_description
1 polymer ?
#
loop_
_entity_poly.entity_id
_entity_poly.type
_entity_poly.pdbx_seq_one_letter_code
_entity_poly.pdbx_strand_id
1 'polypeptide(L)'
;MPDTGEPARDRDVAIDLVRFFCLALVVVGHCMMVSPVLHADGTVTTENTLGDQPWFVPVIWIFMVMPLFFVTGGTTGLQSWQRMKARGGTGFEFAQARLLRLVRPAAALLAVMFLGLWAALLLGVDHQVVQLMATGAGMPLWFLAAYLAAQLNIPLLARFHERARWLTVAVLAALVVAVDCFRGALPMLAYANLVFLWCAVQQLGFLMADGHLARLTRSGLVGLILAANLLLGLVTGLGLYSGNMLVNLNPPNLCLLLLGVSQAAVLQLFRPGLSWISAVRWVRAVVMVAGRRSMTVYLWHLP
;
A
#
# COMPACT_ATOMS: atom_id res chain seq x y z
N MET A 1 12.59 -27.60 33.87
CA MET A 1 11.45 -26.66 33.85
C MET A 1 11.10 -26.44 32.39
N PRO A 2 9.97 -26.95 31.88
CA PRO A 2 9.65 -26.82 30.46
C PRO A 2 9.31 -25.36 30.15
N ASP A 3 9.90 -24.86 29.08
CA ASP A 3 9.67 -23.56 28.45
C ASP A 3 8.18 -23.38 28.15
N THR A 4 7.47 -22.63 29.00
CA THR A 4 6.08 -22.24 28.76
C THR A 4 6.09 -21.17 27.69
N GLY A 5 6.17 -21.60 26.44
CA GLY A 5 5.90 -20.76 25.28
C GLY A 5 4.53 -20.12 25.44
N GLU A 6 4.50 -18.85 25.82
CA GLU A 6 3.29 -18.03 25.79
C GLU A 6 2.65 -18.21 24.40
N PRO A 7 1.36 -18.57 24.31
CA PRO A 7 0.71 -18.68 23.02
C PRO A 7 0.82 -17.32 22.36
N ALA A 8 1.45 -17.28 21.17
CA ALA A 8 1.55 -16.08 20.34
C ALA A 8 0.14 -15.51 20.15
N ARG A 9 -0.22 -14.53 20.98
CA ARG A 9 -1.55 -13.91 21.02
C ARG A 9 -1.91 -13.48 19.60
N ASP A 10 -3.03 -14.02 19.14
CA ASP A 10 -3.52 -14.15 17.76
C ASP A 10 -2.89 -13.22 16.71
N ARG A 11 -2.12 -13.83 15.80
CA ARG A 11 -1.83 -13.23 14.51
C ARG A 11 -3.13 -13.21 13.71
N ASP A 12 -3.63 -12.03 13.36
CA ASP A 12 -4.89 -11.88 12.62
C ASP A 12 -4.75 -12.41 11.19
N VAL A 13 -5.09 -13.70 11.01
CA VAL A 13 -4.97 -14.42 9.72
C VAL A 13 -5.87 -13.80 8.65
N ALA A 14 -6.98 -13.14 9.03
CA ALA A 14 -7.83 -12.44 8.08
C ALA A 14 -7.11 -11.23 7.49
N ILE A 15 -6.38 -10.46 8.30
CA ILE A 15 -5.57 -9.33 7.80
C ILE A 15 -4.41 -9.83 6.93
N ASP A 16 -3.75 -10.92 7.31
CA ASP A 16 -2.70 -11.53 6.50
C ASP A 16 -3.22 -12.04 5.15
N LEU A 17 -4.43 -12.61 5.12
CA LEU A 17 -5.10 -13.04 3.88
C LEU A 17 -5.38 -11.85 2.95
N VAL A 18 -5.91 -10.74 3.49
CA VAL A 18 -6.16 -9.53 2.71
C VAL A 18 -4.86 -8.98 2.14
N ARG A 19 -3.79 -8.91 2.94
CA ARG A 19 -2.47 -8.46 2.47
C ARG A 19 -1.92 -9.35 1.37
N PHE A 20 -2.09 -10.67 1.49
CA PHE A 20 -1.68 -11.62 0.45
C PHE A 20 -2.44 -11.37 -0.85
N PHE A 21 -3.75 -11.19 -0.80
CA PHE A 21 -4.56 -10.89 -1.98
C PHE A 21 -4.20 -9.55 -2.61
N CYS A 22 -4.03 -8.49 -1.80
CA CYS A 22 -3.55 -7.19 -2.29
C CYS A 22 -2.21 -7.33 -3.01
N LEU A 23 -1.28 -8.12 -2.44
CA LEU A 23 0.03 -8.33 -3.05
C LEU A 23 -0.07 -9.08 -4.38
N ALA A 24 -0.84 -10.16 -4.42
CA ALA A 24 -1.05 -10.94 -5.64
C ALA A 24 -1.65 -10.07 -6.75
N LEU A 25 -2.64 -9.24 -6.43
CA LEU A 25 -3.26 -8.34 -7.39
C LEU A 25 -2.29 -7.27 -7.90
N VAL A 26 -1.44 -6.70 -7.02
CA VAL A 26 -0.39 -5.75 -7.45
C VAL A 26 0.60 -6.42 -8.40
N VAL A 27 1.03 -7.64 -8.07
CA VAL A 27 1.95 -8.42 -8.93
C VAL A 27 1.31 -8.66 -10.30
N VAL A 28 0.08 -9.17 -10.34
CA VAL A 28 -0.65 -9.40 -11.60
C VAL A 28 -0.84 -8.10 -12.38
N GLY A 29 -1.23 -7.02 -11.69
CA GLY A 29 -1.40 -5.69 -12.29
C GLY A 29 -0.12 -5.18 -12.93
N HIS A 30 1.02 -5.26 -12.24
CA HIS A 30 2.31 -4.86 -12.80
C HIS A 30 2.71 -5.71 -14.01
N CYS A 31 2.51 -7.03 -13.95
CA CYS A 31 2.78 -7.91 -15.10
C CYS A 31 1.90 -7.59 -16.31
N MET A 32 0.69 -7.07 -16.10
CA MET A 32 -0.21 -6.66 -17.18
C MET A 32 0.02 -5.22 -17.68
N MET A 33 0.62 -4.34 -16.86
CA MET A 33 0.88 -2.94 -17.19
C MET A 33 2.16 -2.74 -17.98
N VAL A 34 3.17 -3.59 -17.79
CA VAL A 34 4.46 -3.48 -18.47
C VAL A 34 4.41 -4.29 -19.77
N SER A 35 4.17 -3.64 -20.90
CA SER A 35 4.33 -4.27 -22.22
C SER A 35 5.43 -3.58 -23.01
N PRO A 36 6.53 -4.27 -23.35
CA PRO A 36 7.48 -3.76 -24.31
C PRO A 36 6.87 -3.83 -25.72
N VAL A 37 6.70 -2.66 -26.33
CA VAL A 37 6.25 -2.53 -27.72
C VAL A 37 7.49 -2.37 -28.58
N LEU A 38 7.73 -3.33 -29.47
CA LEU A 38 8.74 -3.21 -30.52
C LEU A 38 8.09 -2.51 -31.71
N HIS A 39 8.59 -1.32 -32.02
CA HIS A 39 8.17 -0.56 -33.18
C HIS A 39 8.81 -1.11 -34.46
N ALA A 40 8.19 -0.80 -35.60
CA ALA A 40 8.68 -1.24 -36.91
C ALA A 40 10.05 -0.65 -37.29
N ASP A 41 10.47 0.43 -36.63
CA ASP A 41 11.79 1.05 -36.77
C ASP A 41 12.88 0.39 -35.91
N GLY A 42 12.54 -0.65 -35.14
CA GLY A 42 13.45 -1.38 -34.26
C GLY A 42 13.59 -0.76 -32.86
N THR A 43 12.90 0.34 -32.56
CA THR A 43 12.89 0.93 -31.22
C THR A 43 11.96 0.17 -30.28
N VAL A 44 12.30 0.11 -28.99
CA VAL A 44 11.46 -0.49 -27.97
C VAL A 44 10.95 0.62 -27.04
N THR A 45 9.64 0.75 -26.93
CA THR A 45 9.00 1.59 -25.90
C THR A 45 8.27 0.71 -24.89
N THR A 46 8.05 1.24 -23.69
CA THR A 46 7.12 0.64 -22.73
C THR A 46 5.92 1.53 -22.64
N GLU A 47 4.76 0.98 -22.98
CA GLU A 47 3.48 1.65 -22.82
C GLU A 47 2.74 1.04 -21.63
N ASN A 48 1.94 1.85 -20.94
CA ASN A 48 1.05 1.36 -19.90
C ASN A 48 -0.21 0.81 -20.54
N THR A 49 -0.09 -0.38 -21.15
CA THR A 49 -1.14 -1.01 -21.98
C THR A 49 -2.47 -1.14 -21.25
N LEU A 50 -2.46 -1.20 -19.90
CA LEU A 50 -3.66 -1.25 -19.08
C LEU A 50 -4.20 0.14 -18.71
N GLY A 51 -3.31 1.08 -18.39
CA GLY A 51 -3.66 2.44 -17.98
C GLY A 51 -4.29 3.28 -19.09
N ASP A 52 -3.95 2.99 -20.34
CA ASP A 52 -4.40 3.73 -21.52
C ASP A 52 -5.77 3.24 -22.07
N GLN A 53 -6.32 2.17 -21.49
CA GLN A 53 -7.57 1.57 -21.93
C GLN A 53 -8.80 2.14 -21.20
N PRO A 54 -9.79 2.72 -21.90
CA PRO A 54 -10.96 3.32 -21.26
C PRO A 54 -11.77 2.35 -20.41
N TRP A 55 -11.83 1.07 -20.81
CA TRP A 55 -12.54 0.03 -20.07
C TRP A 55 -11.90 -0.30 -18.72
N PHE A 56 -10.60 0.01 -18.54
CA PHE A 56 -9.89 -0.24 -17.30
C PHE A 56 -10.19 0.82 -16.22
N VAL A 57 -10.66 2.00 -16.62
CA VAL A 57 -11.02 3.10 -15.70
C VAL A 57 -12.04 2.66 -14.63
N PRO A 58 -13.20 2.05 -14.95
CA PRO A 58 -14.12 1.56 -13.92
C PRO A 58 -13.57 0.34 -13.16
N VAL A 59 -12.73 -0.49 -13.81
CA VAL A 59 -12.12 -1.68 -13.20
C VAL A 59 -11.16 -1.28 -12.08
N ILE A 60 -10.32 -0.26 -12.30
CA ILE A 60 -9.32 0.16 -11.33
C ILE A 60 -9.93 0.77 -10.06
N TRP A 61 -11.18 1.24 -10.07
CA TRP A 61 -11.85 1.68 -8.83
C TRP A 61 -11.98 0.55 -7.81
N ILE A 62 -12.23 -0.67 -8.28
CA ILE A 62 -12.38 -1.85 -7.43
C ILE A 62 -11.00 -2.44 -7.10
N PHE A 63 -10.13 -2.50 -8.10
CA PHE A 63 -8.83 -3.17 -8.00
C PHE A 63 -7.69 -2.27 -7.51
N MET A 64 -7.94 -0.99 -7.22
CA MET A 64 -6.98 -0.09 -6.58
C MET A 64 -6.82 -0.46 -5.10
N VAL A 65 -6.01 -1.48 -4.84
CA VAL A 65 -5.82 -2.09 -3.50
C VAL A 65 -4.78 -1.40 -2.63
N MET A 66 -4.06 -0.39 -3.14
CA MET A 66 -3.01 0.28 -2.39
C MET A 66 -3.53 0.89 -1.06
N PRO A 67 -4.65 1.63 -1.01
CA PRO A 67 -5.16 2.13 0.26
C PRO A 67 -5.45 1.02 1.27
N LEU A 68 -6.09 -0.09 0.86
CA LEU A 68 -6.32 -1.26 1.70
C LEU A 68 -5.02 -1.88 2.25
N PHE A 69 -3.94 -1.90 1.46
CA PHE A 69 -2.63 -2.36 1.92
C PHE A 69 -2.05 -1.46 3.02
N PHE A 70 -2.23 -0.14 2.93
CA PHE A 70 -1.81 0.80 3.98
C PHE A 70 -2.71 0.71 5.23
N VAL A 71 -4.02 0.49 5.08
CA VAL A 71 -4.93 0.24 6.22
C VAL A 71 -4.50 -1.01 7.00
N THR A 72 -4.26 -2.12 6.31
CA THR A 72 -3.79 -3.37 6.92
C THR A 72 -2.34 -3.29 7.43
N GLY A 73 -1.51 -2.47 6.78
CA GLY A 73 -0.19 -2.09 7.28
C GLY A 73 -0.27 -1.34 8.60
N GLY A 74 -1.18 -0.37 8.70
CA GLY A 74 -1.45 0.40 9.91
C GLY A 74 -1.93 -0.44 11.08
N THR A 75 -2.90 -1.34 10.87
CA THR A 75 -3.37 -2.24 11.94
C THR A 75 -2.26 -3.11 12.52
N THR A 76 -1.59 -3.86 11.65
CA THR A 76 -0.51 -4.78 12.05
C THR A 76 0.71 -4.03 12.58
N GLY A 77 0.97 -2.84 12.02
CA GLY A 77 2.02 -1.93 12.41
C GLY A 77 1.83 -1.39 13.83
N LEU A 78 0.64 -0.86 14.14
CA LEU A 78 0.29 -0.37 15.47
C LEU A 78 0.37 -1.48 16.52
N GLN A 79 -0.20 -2.64 16.25
CA GLN A 79 -0.12 -3.80 17.15
C GLN A 79 1.34 -4.24 17.39
N SER A 80 2.17 -4.23 16.33
CA SER A 80 3.59 -4.53 16.43
C SER A 80 4.35 -3.50 17.27
N TRP A 81 4.01 -2.22 17.14
CA TRP A 81 4.59 -1.14 17.92
C TRP A 81 4.20 -1.24 19.39
N GLN A 82 2.92 -1.45 19.69
CA GLN A 82 2.41 -1.63 21.06
C GLN A 82 3.10 -2.81 21.77
N ARG A 83 3.27 -3.96 21.08
CA ARG A 83 4.01 -5.12 21.64
C ARG A 83 5.47 -4.80 21.93
N MET A 84 6.13 -4.05 21.06
CA MET A 84 7.53 -3.66 21.27
C MET A 84 7.66 -2.66 22.42
N LYS A 85 6.80 -1.64 22.45
CA LYS A 85 6.71 -0.64 23.53
C LYS A 85 6.43 -1.30 24.88
N ALA A 86 5.56 -2.31 24.94
CA ALA A 86 5.27 -3.08 26.15
C ALA A 86 6.49 -3.89 26.67
N ARG A 87 7.45 -4.21 25.81
CA ARG A 87 8.71 -4.88 26.17
C ARG A 87 9.85 -3.90 26.47
N GLY A 88 9.55 -2.61 26.59
CA GLY A 88 10.54 -1.54 26.83
C GLY A 88 11.30 -1.08 25.59
N GLY A 89 10.92 -1.54 24.39
CA GLY A 89 11.60 -1.16 23.16
C GLY A 89 11.35 0.29 22.72
N THR A 90 12.27 0.85 21.97
CA THR A 90 12.25 2.26 21.55
C THR A 90 11.72 2.46 20.12
N GLY A 91 11.32 3.69 19.79
CA GLY A 91 10.91 4.05 18.42
C GLY A 91 12.04 3.86 17.40
N PHE A 92 13.29 4.05 17.85
CA PHE A 92 14.48 3.81 17.03
C PHE A 92 14.66 2.32 16.71
N GLU A 93 14.54 1.43 17.70
CA GLU A 93 14.59 -0.03 17.47
C GLU A 93 13.48 -0.49 16.52
N PHE A 94 12.27 0.08 16.65
CA PHE A 94 11.18 -0.20 15.73
C PHE A 94 11.53 0.21 14.29
N ALA A 95 12.04 1.44 14.12
CA ALA A 95 12.47 1.96 12.83
C ALA A 95 13.60 1.11 12.23
N GLN A 96 14.62 0.78 13.02
CA GLN A 96 15.76 -0.03 12.59
C GLN A 96 15.31 -1.43 12.15
N ALA A 97 14.45 -2.09 12.91
CA ALA A 97 13.93 -3.41 12.57
C ALA A 97 13.13 -3.40 11.26
N ARG A 98 12.30 -2.36 11.03
CA ARG A 98 11.53 -2.19 9.80
C ARG A 98 12.41 -1.88 8.60
N LEU A 99 13.38 -0.98 8.79
CA LEU A 99 14.34 -0.59 7.77
C LEU A 99 15.18 -1.79 7.33
N LEU A 100 15.80 -2.52 8.26
CA LEU A 100 16.65 -3.67 7.93
C LEU A 100 15.86 -4.80 7.25
N ARG A 101 14.62 -5.03 7.65
CA ARG A 101 13.75 -6.04 7.03
C ARG A 101 13.40 -5.72 5.57
N LEU A 102 13.43 -4.45 5.19
CA LEU A 102 13.06 -3.98 3.85
C LEU A 102 14.28 -3.68 2.97
N VAL A 103 15.27 -2.99 3.52
CA VAL A 103 16.48 -2.56 2.81
C VAL A 103 17.35 -3.75 2.45
N ARG A 104 17.50 -4.77 3.30
CA ARG A 104 18.31 -5.96 2.98
C ARG A 104 17.85 -6.68 1.70
N PRO A 105 16.57 -7.10 1.59
CA PRO A 105 16.13 -7.77 0.38
C PRO A 105 16.06 -6.83 -0.83
N ALA A 106 15.74 -5.54 -0.63
CA ALA A 106 15.78 -4.55 -1.72
C ALA A 106 17.21 -4.31 -2.24
N ALA A 107 18.20 -4.23 -1.36
CA ALA A 107 19.61 -4.06 -1.73
C ALA A 107 20.14 -5.27 -2.52
N ALA A 108 19.74 -6.49 -2.13
CA ALA A 108 20.08 -7.69 -2.88
C ALA A 108 19.51 -7.65 -4.31
N LEU A 109 18.24 -7.28 -4.46
CA LEU A 109 17.61 -7.08 -5.77
C LEU A 109 18.34 -6.00 -6.58
N LEU A 110 18.57 -4.83 -5.99
CA LEU A 110 19.25 -3.72 -6.66
C LEU A 110 20.67 -4.09 -7.10
N ALA A 111 21.40 -4.86 -6.29
CA ALA A 111 22.72 -5.35 -6.65
C ALA A 111 22.67 -6.32 -7.84
N VAL A 112 21.72 -7.28 -7.84
CA VAL A 112 21.52 -8.21 -8.96
C VAL A 112 21.13 -7.47 -10.23
N MET A 113 20.20 -6.52 -10.13
CA MET A 113 19.75 -5.70 -11.26
C MET A 113 20.88 -4.84 -11.79
N PHE A 114 21.66 -4.21 -10.92
CA PHE A 114 22.84 -3.43 -11.31
C PHE A 114 23.84 -4.28 -12.08
N LEU A 115 24.19 -5.47 -11.57
CA LEU A 115 25.12 -6.38 -12.24
C LEU A 115 24.57 -6.88 -13.59
N GLY A 116 23.29 -7.23 -13.65
CA GLY A 116 22.64 -7.70 -14.88
C GLY A 116 22.56 -6.63 -15.97
N LEU A 117 22.10 -5.43 -15.62
CA LEU A 117 22.03 -4.29 -16.54
C LEU A 117 23.43 -3.84 -16.97
N TRP A 118 24.41 -3.86 -16.08
CA TRP A 118 25.79 -3.53 -16.43
C TRP A 118 26.41 -4.58 -17.36
N ALA A 119 26.16 -5.87 -17.13
CA ALA A 119 26.58 -6.93 -18.05
C ALA A 119 25.89 -6.81 -19.42
N ALA A 120 24.60 -6.45 -19.47
CA ALA A 120 23.89 -6.18 -20.73
C ALA A 120 24.55 -5.04 -21.53
N LEU A 121 24.95 -3.95 -20.87
CA LEU A 121 25.71 -2.87 -21.52
C LEU A 121 27.04 -3.37 -22.10
N LEU A 122 27.76 -4.22 -21.36
CA LEU A 122 29.03 -4.81 -21.85
C LEU A 122 28.84 -5.77 -23.02
N LEU A 123 27.68 -6.45 -23.10
CA LEU A 123 27.31 -7.35 -24.19
C LEU A 123 26.75 -6.60 -25.41
N GLY A 124 26.69 -5.27 -25.37
CA GLY A 124 26.26 -4.43 -26.50
C GLY A 124 24.74 -4.24 -26.62
N VAL A 125 23.98 -4.50 -25.55
CA VAL A 125 22.55 -4.16 -25.52
C VAL A 125 22.37 -2.64 -25.58
N ASP A 126 21.41 -2.18 -26.37
CA ASP A 126 21.13 -0.77 -26.56
C ASP A 126 20.81 -0.06 -25.23
N HIS A 127 21.37 1.14 -25.04
CA HIS A 127 21.23 1.92 -23.82
C HIS A 127 19.76 2.29 -23.52
N GLN A 128 18.94 2.49 -24.55
CA GLN A 128 17.52 2.75 -24.40
C GLN A 128 16.79 1.56 -23.76
N VAL A 129 17.15 0.33 -24.14
CA VAL A 129 16.56 -0.89 -23.56
C VAL A 129 16.97 -1.03 -22.09
N VAL A 130 18.23 -0.74 -21.76
CA VAL A 130 18.72 -0.78 -20.38
C VAL A 130 18.04 0.29 -19.51
N GLN A 131 17.88 1.52 -20.03
CA GLN A 131 17.14 2.59 -19.34
C GLN A 131 15.67 2.24 -19.14
N LEU A 132 15.04 1.60 -20.13
CA LEU A 132 13.66 1.17 -20.06
C LEU A 132 13.43 0.14 -18.93
N MET A 133 14.31 -0.87 -18.86
CA MET A 133 14.28 -1.88 -17.80
C MET A 133 14.53 -1.26 -16.42
N ALA A 134 15.52 -0.37 -16.31
CA ALA A 134 15.82 0.33 -15.06
C ALA A 134 14.64 1.20 -14.58
N THR A 135 13.96 1.89 -15.50
CA THR A 135 12.80 2.73 -15.20
C THR A 135 11.59 1.89 -14.79
N GLY A 136 11.37 0.75 -15.47
CA GLY A 136 10.34 -0.22 -15.12
C GLY A 136 10.51 -0.76 -13.70
N ALA A 137 11.74 -1.05 -13.29
CA ALA A 137 12.05 -1.46 -11.92
C ALA A 137 11.86 -0.34 -10.87
N GLY A 138 11.83 0.93 -11.27
CA GLY A 138 11.54 2.06 -10.37
C GLY A 138 10.07 2.11 -9.90
N MET A 139 9.14 1.67 -10.74
CA MET A 139 7.69 1.65 -10.45
C MET A 139 7.27 0.88 -9.18
N PRO A 140 7.79 -0.31 -8.87
CA PRO A 140 7.53 -0.99 -7.58
C PRO A 140 8.33 -0.40 -6.40
N LEU A 141 9.52 0.15 -6.66
CA LEU A 141 10.41 0.62 -5.60
C LEU A 141 9.87 1.89 -4.92
N TRP A 142 9.21 2.79 -5.66
CA TRP A 142 8.62 3.99 -5.05
C TRP A 142 7.47 3.62 -4.09
N PHE A 143 6.65 2.62 -4.43
CA PHE A 143 5.63 2.10 -3.52
C PHE A 143 6.26 1.57 -2.23
N LEU A 144 7.33 0.79 -2.37
CA LEU A 144 8.05 0.24 -1.24
C LEU A 144 8.61 1.34 -0.33
N ALA A 145 9.15 2.41 -0.92
CA ALA A 145 9.63 3.57 -0.21
C ALA A 145 8.50 4.32 0.51
N ALA A 146 7.36 4.54 -0.15
CA ALA A 146 6.18 5.16 0.46
C ALA A 146 5.62 4.32 1.62
N TYR A 147 5.55 3.00 1.44
CA TYR A 147 5.13 2.07 2.50
C TYR A 147 6.10 2.10 3.68
N LEU A 148 7.40 2.07 3.41
CA LEU A 148 8.42 2.21 4.47
C LEU A 148 8.26 3.53 5.22
N ALA A 149 8.10 4.65 4.51
CA ALA A 149 7.94 5.96 5.11
C ALA A 149 6.73 5.98 6.06
N ALA A 150 5.58 5.46 5.64
CA ALA A 150 4.41 5.35 6.52
C ALA A 150 4.70 4.46 7.75
N GLN A 151 5.37 3.31 7.55
CA GLN A 151 5.72 2.39 8.62
C GLN A 151 6.72 2.98 9.61
N LEU A 152 7.70 3.77 9.16
CA LEU A 152 8.66 4.47 10.02
C LEU A 152 7.99 5.55 10.87
N ASN A 153 6.89 6.14 10.38
CA ASN A 153 6.11 7.13 11.11
C ASN A 153 5.18 6.52 12.18
N ILE A 154 5.03 5.19 12.26
CA ILE A 154 4.11 4.53 13.22
C ILE A 154 4.35 4.96 14.67
N PRO A 155 5.58 4.97 15.23
CA PRO A 155 5.79 5.34 16.62
C PRO A 155 5.34 6.78 16.94
N LEU A 156 5.59 7.71 16.00
CA LEU A 156 5.19 9.11 16.13
C LEU A 156 3.66 9.25 16.02
N LEU A 157 3.08 8.67 14.97
CA LEU A 157 1.65 8.70 14.69
C LEU A 157 0.84 7.98 15.76
N ALA A 158 1.37 6.92 16.37
CA ALA A 158 0.75 6.23 17.49
C ALA A 158 0.68 7.12 18.73
N ARG A 159 1.70 7.94 19.00
CA ARG A 159 1.66 8.92 20.10
C ARG A 159 0.59 9.99 19.88
N PHE A 160 0.47 10.50 18.65
CA PHE A 160 -0.59 11.47 18.33
C PHE A 160 -1.98 10.82 18.38
N HIS A 161 -2.10 9.58 17.93
CA HIS A 161 -3.34 8.82 17.96
C HIS A 161 -3.81 8.49 19.39
N GLU A 162 -2.90 8.10 20.28
CA GLU A 162 -3.18 7.87 21.70
C GLU A 162 -3.73 9.15 22.37
N ARG A 163 -3.18 10.33 22.03
CA ARG A 163 -3.60 11.63 22.60
C ARG A 163 -4.89 12.18 22.00
N ALA A 164 -4.97 12.20 20.66
CA ALA A 164 -6.05 12.86 19.93
C ALA A 164 -6.24 12.23 18.54
N ARG A 165 -6.73 10.98 18.51
CA ARG A 165 -6.98 10.21 17.27
C ARG A 165 -7.73 10.96 16.17
N TRP A 166 -8.85 11.59 16.51
CA TRP A 166 -9.68 12.30 15.52
C TRP A 166 -9.01 13.56 15.01
N LEU A 167 -8.32 14.31 15.88
CA LEU A 167 -7.52 15.46 15.46
C LEU A 167 -6.38 15.03 14.54
N THR A 168 -5.71 13.92 14.84
CA THR A 168 -4.62 13.39 14.01
C THR A 168 -5.11 13.04 12.61
N VAL A 169 -6.24 12.33 12.51
CA VAL A 169 -6.87 12.01 11.22
C VAL A 169 -7.30 13.27 10.48
N ALA A 170 -7.96 14.22 11.17
CA ALA A 170 -8.44 15.46 10.59
C ALA A 170 -7.28 16.34 10.07
N VAL A 171 -6.20 16.47 10.83
CA VAL A 171 -5.01 17.25 10.42
C VAL A 171 -4.35 16.61 9.19
N LEU A 172 -4.18 15.28 9.17
CA LEU A 172 -3.61 14.60 8.00
C LEU A 172 -4.50 14.74 6.76
N ALA A 173 -5.82 14.61 6.92
CA ALA A 173 -6.76 14.83 5.83
C ALA A 173 -6.74 16.28 5.33
N ALA A 174 -6.67 17.26 6.24
CA ALA A 174 -6.54 18.67 5.89
C ALA A 174 -5.24 18.96 5.15
N LEU A 175 -4.12 18.35 5.54
CA LEU A 175 -2.85 18.48 4.82
C LEU A 175 -2.93 17.88 3.41
N VAL A 176 -3.60 16.75 3.23
CA VAL A 176 -3.84 16.15 1.91
C VAL A 176 -4.62 17.12 1.01
N VAL A 177 -5.72 17.66 1.52
CA VAL A 177 -6.56 18.61 0.77
C VAL A 177 -5.78 19.90 0.47
N ALA A 178 -5.02 20.42 1.43
CA ALA A 178 -4.20 21.61 1.22
C ALA A 178 -3.18 21.41 0.10
N VAL A 179 -2.45 20.29 0.11
CA VAL A 179 -1.51 19.93 -0.96
C VAL A 179 -2.24 19.80 -2.30
N ASP A 180 -3.41 19.18 -2.32
CA ASP A 180 -4.21 19.03 -3.54
C ASP A 180 -4.68 20.38 -4.10
N CYS A 181 -5.06 21.35 -3.26
CA CYS A 181 -5.41 22.69 -3.70
C CYS A 181 -4.26 23.43 -4.39
N PHE A 182 -3.02 23.19 -3.95
CA PHE A 182 -1.83 23.84 -4.53
C PHE A 182 -1.18 23.04 -5.67
N ARG A 183 -1.63 21.79 -5.93
CA ARG A 183 -0.96 20.86 -6.85
C ARG A 183 -0.89 21.35 -8.29
N GLY A 184 -1.86 22.18 -8.72
CA GLY A 184 -1.87 22.77 -10.07
C GLY A 184 -0.84 23.90 -10.23
N ALA A 185 -0.59 24.69 -9.18
CA ALA A 185 0.37 25.79 -9.19
C ALA A 185 1.79 25.34 -8.85
N LEU A 186 1.92 24.33 -7.99
CA LEU A 186 3.19 23.78 -7.52
C LEU A 186 3.21 22.25 -7.70
N PRO A 187 3.47 21.75 -8.92
CA PRO A 187 3.41 20.30 -9.19
C PRO A 187 4.33 19.47 -8.29
N MET A 188 5.50 20.00 -7.92
CA MET A 188 6.43 19.32 -7.02
C MET A 188 5.90 19.18 -5.58
N LEU A 189 5.04 20.09 -5.13
CA LEU A 189 4.43 20.03 -3.80
C LEU A 189 3.47 18.83 -3.68
N ALA A 190 2.87 18.39 -4.79
CA ALA A 190 1.95 17.26 -4.81
C ALA A 190 2.59 15.96 -4.28
N TYR A 191 3.91 15.78 -4.45
CA TYR A 191 4.64 14.64 -3.91
C TYR A 191 4.68 14.61 -2.38
N ALA A 192 4.41 15.71 -1.68
CA ALA A 192 4.27 15.72 -0.23
C ALA A 192 3.12 14.79 0.24
N ASN A 193 2.10 14.56 -0.61
CA ASN A 193 1.05 13.60 -0.32
C ASN A 193 1.53 12.15 -0.25
N LEU A 194 2.73 11.81 -0.76
CA LEU A 194 3.34 10.50 -0.50
C LEU A 194 3.55 10.26 1.00
N VAL A 195 3.67 11.31 1.81
CA VAL A 195 3.72 11.15 3.27
C VAL A 195 2.33 11.34 3.86
N PHE A 196 1.67 12.47 3.58
CA PHE A 196 0.43 12.82 4.27
C PHE A 196 -0.72 11.87 3.96
N LEU A 197 -0.93 11.51 2.69
CA LEU A 197 -2.02 10.61 2.30
C LEU A 197 -1.82 9.23 2.91
N TRP A 198 -0.64 8.64 2.73
CA TRP A 198 -0.38 7.28 3.19
C TRP A 198 -0.37 7.19 4.71
N CYS A 199 0.07 8.24 5.41
CA CYS A 199 -0.10 8.35 6.86
C CYS A 199 -1.58 8.50 7.27
N ALA A 200 -2.39 9.27 6.52
CA ALA A 200 -3.83 9.40 6.77
C ALA A 200 -4.55 8.05 6.62
N VAL A 201 -4.26 7.32 5.53
CA VAL A 201 -4.81 5.98 5.30
C VAL A 201 -4.32 4.99 6.35
N GLN A 202 -3.06 5.09 6.78
CA GLN A 202 -2.52 4.28 7.88
C GLN A 202 -3.28 4.50 9.20
N GLN A 203 -3.70 5.74 9.49
CA GLN A 203 -4.52 6.05 10.67
C GLN A 203 -5.91 5.39 10.65
N LEU A 204 -6.49 5.16 9.46
CA LEU A 204 -7.72 4.35 9.35
C LEU A 204 -7.48 2.93 9.86
N GLY A 205 -6.29 2.38 9.59
CA GLY A 205 -5.82 1.14 10.18
C GLY A 205 -5.71 1.20 11.70
N PHE A 206 -5.27 2.32 12.27
CA PHE A 206 -5.18 2.48 13.73
C PHE A 206 -6.56 2.51 14.37
N LEU A 207 -7.51 3.23 13.77
CA LEU A 207 -8.91 3.24 14.20
C LEU A 207 -9.54 1.83 14.15
N MET A 208 -9.20 1.04 13.12
CA MET A 208 -9.67 -0.35 13.01
C MET A 208 -9.03 -1.25 14.07
N ALA A 209 -7.74 -1.08 14.37
CA ALA A 209 -7.04 -1.85 15.39
C ALA A 209 -7.57 -1.57 16.81
N ASP A 210 -7.93 -0.33 17.11
CA ASP A 210 -8.55 0.07 18.39
C ASP A 210 -10.03 -0.31 18.49
N GLY A 211 -10.59 -0.91 17.43
CA GLY A 211 -11.98 -1.35 17.38
C GLY A 211 -12.99 -0.23 17.19
N HIS A 212 -12.59 0.98 16.80
CA HIS A 212 -13.54 2.07 16.52
C HIS A 212 -14.50 1.69 15.39
N LEU A 213 -13.97 1.12 14.30
CA LEU A 213 -14.80 0.64 13.19
C LEU A 213 -15.67 -0.55 13.62
N ALA A 214 -15.19 -1.39 14.54
CA ALA A 214 -15.96 -2.53 15.06
C ALA A 214 -17.13 -2.12 15.96
N ARG A 215 -17.12 -0.91 16.54
CA ARG A 215 -18.23 -0.35 17.33
C ARG A 215 -19.36 0.21 16.47
N LEU A 216 -19.12 0.43 15.17
CA LEU A 216 -20.16 0.88 14.26
C LEU A 216 -21.14 -0.27 13.99
N THR A 217 -22.43 0.05 13.89
CA THR A 217 -23.44 -0.89 13.42
C THR A 217 -23.17 -1.26 11.95
N ARG A 218 -23.74 -2.38 11.48
CA ARG A 218 -23.68 -2.73 10.05
C ARG A 218 -24.22 -1.61 9.16
N SER A 219 -25.32 -0.96 9.57
CA SER A 219 -25.86 0.20 8.86
C SER A 219 -24.92 1.41 8.89
N GLY A 220 -24.20 1.64 10.00
CA GLY A 220 -23.18 2.68 10.09
C GLY A 220 -21.99 2.43 9.16
N LEU A 221 -21.53 1.18 9.06
CA LEU A 221 -20.47 0.79 8.11
C LEU A 221 -20.93 0.97 6.65
N VAL A 222 -22.15 0.53 6.32
CA VAL A 222 -22.73 0.74 4.98
C VAL A 222 -22.88 2.23 4.68
N GLY A 223 -23.35 3.03 5.64
CA GLY A 223 -23.45 4.48 5.50
C GLY A 223 -22.09 5.14 5.24
N LEU A 224 -21.03 4.70 5.93
CA LEU A 224 -19.67 5.19 5.71
C LEU A 224 -19.13 4.81 4.32
N ILE A 225 -19.40 3.58 3.86
CA ILE A 225 -19.06 3.12 2.51
C ILE A 225 -19.76 3.99 1.47
N LEU A 226 -21.07 4.19 1.60
CA LEU A 226 -21.86 4.99 0.67
C LEU A 226 -21.42 6.44 0.66
N ALA A 227 -21.20 7.06 1.83
CA ALA A 227 -20.75 8.45 1.93
C ALA A 227 -19.37 8.67 1.29
N ALA A 228 -18.41 7.77 1.55
CA ALA A 228 -17.08 7.86 0.96
C ALA A 228 -17.11 7.70 -0.57
N ASN A 229 -17.88 6.73 -1.10
CA ASN A 229 -18.01 6.53 -2.55
C ASN A 229 -18.82 7.63 -3.23
N LEU A 230 -19.85 8.18 -2.58
CA LEU A 230 -20.63 9.30 -3.10
C LEU A 230 -19.76 10.55 -3.22
N LEU A 231 -18.97 10.86 -2.18
CA LEU A 231 -18.04 11.98 -2.24
C LEU A 231 -16.94 11.74 -3.29
N LEU A 232 -16.41 10.51 -3.38
CA LEU A 232 -15.43 10.14 -4.41
C LEU A 232 -16.01 10.35 -5.82
N GLY A 233 -17.22 9.82 -6.06
CA GLY A 233 -17.93 9.98 -7.33
C GLY A 233 -18.25 11.45 -7.66
N LEU A 234 -18.60 12.25 -6.65
CA LEU A 234 -18.84 13.68 -6.81
C LEU A 234 -17.57 14.42 -7.23
N VAL A 235 -16.45 14.23 -6.53
CA VAL A 235 -15.22 14.97 -6.84
C VAL A 235 -14.61 14.57 -8.19
N THR A 236 -14.77 13.31 -8.60
CA THR A 236 -14.36 12.88 -9.95
C THR A 236 -15.36 13.30 -11.02
N GLY A 237 -16.66 13.25 -10.73
CA GLY A 237 -17.73 13.62 -11.68
C GLY A 237 -17.78 15.12 -11.97
N LEU A 238 -17.37 15.96 -11.00
CA LEU A 238 -17.16 17.39 -11.19
C LEU A 238 -15.85 17.73 -11.92
N GLY A 239 -15.02 16.73 -12.25
CA GLY A 239 -13.73 16.94 -12.91
C GLY A 239 -12.64 17.55 -12.01
N LEU A 240 -12.83 17.58 -10.69
CA LEU A 240 -11.80 18.07 -9.74
C LEU A 240 -10.60 17.13 -9.67
N TYR A 241 -10.84 15.83 -9.86
CA TYR A 241 -9.82 14.79 -9.94
C TYR A 241 -10.11 13.85 -11.11
N SER A 242 -9.07 13.15 -11.57
CA SER A 242 -9.23 12.15 -12.63
C SER A 242 -10.13 11.01 -12.17
N GLY A 243 -11.02 10.56 -13.06
CA GLY A 243 -11.77 9.31 -12.85
C GLY A 243 -10.88 8.06 -12.90
N ASN A 244 -9.67 8.16 -13.45
CA ASN A 244 -8.71 7.06 -13.46
C ASN A 244 -7.90 7.02 -12.16
N MET A 245 -8.22 6.08 -11.27
CA MET A 245 -7.54 5.93 -9.98
C MET A 245 -6.05 5.62 -10.11
N LEU A 246 -5.60 5.08 -11.26
CA LEU A 246 -4.18 4.85 -11.53
C LEU A 246 -3.41 6.17 -11.64
N VAL A 247 -4.01 7.18 -12.26
CA VAL A 247 -3.43 8.53 -12.36
C VAL A 247 -3.38 9.21 -10.99
N ASN A 248 -4.39 8.97 -10.16
CA ASN A 248 -4.46 9.51 -8.79
C ASN A 248 -3.42 8.90 -7.84
N LEU A 249 -2.59 7.95 -8.30
CA LEU A 249 -1.61 7.22 -7.50
C LEU A 249 -0.28 7.95 -7.33
N ASN A 250 0.13 8.73 -8.34
CA ASN A 250 1.43 9.37 -8.36
C ASN A 250 1.36 10.72 -9.11
N PRO A 251 1.29 11.86 -8.41
CA PRO A 251 1.28 12.02 -6.95
C PRO A 251 -0.09 11.71 -6.30
N PRO A 252 -0.11 10.99 -5.15
CA PRO A 252 -1.35 10.62 -4.47
C PRO A 252 -2.24 11.80 -4.09
N ASN A 253 -3.55 11.61 -4.09
CA ASN A 253 -4.53 12.66 -3.76
C ASN A 253 -5.74 12.14 -2.96
N LEU A 254 -6.62 13.06 -2.59
CA LEU A 254 -7.83 12.83 -1.80
C LEU A 254 -8.66 11.61 -2.24
N CYS A 255 -8.72 11.30 -3.54
CA CYS A 255 -9.48 10.15 -4.05
C CYS A 255 -9.07 8.84 -3.37
N LEU A 256 -7.77 8.65 -3.15
CA LEU A 256 -7.23 7.45 -2.51
C LEU A 256 -7.50 7.39 -1.01
N LEU A 257 -7.63 8.55 -0.35
CA LEU A 257 -8.06 8.61 1.05
C LEU A 257 -9.53 8.19 1.17
N LEU A 258 -10.41 8.71 0.30
CA LEU A 258 -11.83 8.34 0.26
C LEU A 258 -12.00 6.85 -0.05
N LEU A 259 -11.25 6.34 -1.03
CA LEU A 259 -11.22 4.91 -1.34
C LEU A 259 -10.73 4.09 -0.14
N GLY A 260 -9.69 4.55 0.57
CA GLY A 260 -9.19 3.92 1.79
C GLY A 260 -10.22 3.87 2.91
N VAL A 261 -11.02 4.93 3.11
CA VAL A 261 -12.14 4.96 4.07
C VAL A 261 -13.18 3.90 3.71
N SER A 262 -13.59 3.84 2.43
CA SER A 262 -14.53 2.83 1.97
C SER A 262 -13.97 1.42 2.17
N GLN A 263 -12.73 1.16 1.76
CA GLN A 263 -12.08 -0.14 1.86
C GLN A 263 -11.89 -0.60 3.32
N ALA A 264 -11.56 0.32 4.24
CA ALA A 264 -11.48 0.02 5.66
C ALA A 264 -12.85 -0.40 6.24
N ALA A 265 -13.91 0.31 5.86
CA ALA A 265 -15.27 -0.01 6.29
C ALA A 265 -15.78 -1.34 5.69
N VAL A 266 -15.50 -1.60 4.41
CA VAL A 266 -15.77 -2.89 3.74
C VAL A 266 -15.04 -4.01 4.47
N LEU A 267 -13.75 -3.86 4.73
CA LEU A 267 -12.96 -4.86 5.44
C LEU A 267 -13.56 -5.16 6.83
N GLN A 268 -13.95 -4.13 7.58
CA GLN A 268 -14.59 -4.34 8.87
C GLN A 268 -15.94 -5.04 8.75
N LEU A 269 -16.75 -4.69 7.75
CA LEU A 269 -18.07 -5.30 7.51
C LEU A 269 -17.95 -6.80 7.18
N PHE A 270 -16.97 -7.17 6.36
CA PHE A 270 -16.73 -8.56 5.94
C PHE A 270 -15.78 -9.34 6.87
N ARG A 271 -15.28 -8.72 7.94
CA ARG A 271 -14.35 -9.34 8.89
C ARG A 271 -14.85 -10.68 9.46
N PRO A 272 -16.15 -10.86 9.82
CA PRO A 272 -16.64 -12.16 10.27
C PRO A 272 -16.52 -13.26 9.20
N GLY A 273 -16.84 -12.96 7.93
CA GLY A 273 -16.71 -13.93 6.84
C GLY A 273 -15.25 -14.26 6.54
N LEU A 274 -14.38 -13.25 6.52
CA LEU A 274 -12.93 -13.43 6.38
C LEU A 274 -12.35 -14.29 7.51
N SER A 275 -12.82 -14.09 8.76
CA SER A 275 -12.38 -14.90 9.89
C SER A 275 -12.72 -16.38 9.70
N TRP A 276 -13.92 -16.68 9.19
CA TRP A 276 -14.35 -18.04 8.87
C TRP A 276 -13.50 -18.68 7.77
N ILE A 277 -13.24 -17.97 6.67
CA ILE A 277 -12.36 -18.43 5.59
C ILE A 277 -10.93 -18.65 6.10
N SER A 278 -10.43 -17.75 6.94
CA SER A 278 -9.08 -17.82 7.51
C SER A 278 -8.88 -18.94 8.55
N ALA A 279 -9.98 -19.48 9.09
CA ALA A 279 -9.97 -20.64 9.98
C ALA A 279 -9.79 -21.96 9.20
N VAL A 280 -9.99 -21.96 7.88
CA VAL A 280 -9.79 -23.14 7.04
C VAL A 280 -8.29 -23.48 6.97
N ARG A 281 -7.94 -24.73 7.34
CA ARG A 281 -6.53 -25.16 7.53
C ARG A 281 -5.64 -24.93 6.32
N TRP A 282 -6.13 -25.21 5.11
CA TRP A 282 -5.35 -25.04 3.88
C TRP A 282 -5.15 -23.55 3.54
N VAL A 283 -6.17 -22.70 3.75
CA VAL A 283 -6.05 -21.25 3.56
C VAL A 283 -5.00 -20.67 4.51
N ARG A 284 -5.07 -21.04 5.79
CA ARG A 284 -4.08 -20.63 6.80
C ARG A 284 -2.68 -21.10 6.43
N ALA A 285 -2.52 -22.32 5.92
CA ALA A 285 -1.21 -22.82 5.47
C ALA A 285 -0.65 -22.01 4.28
N VAL A 286 -1.47 -21.74 3.26
CA VAL A 286 -1.08 -20.92 2.10
C VAL A 286 -0.68 -19.51 2.54
N VAL A 287 -1.50 -18.85 3.36
CA VAL A 287 -1.22 -17.50 3.87
C VAL A 287 0.05 -17.47 4.71
N MET A 288 0.33 -18.52 5.50
CA MET A 288 1.55 -18.59 6.31
C MET A 288 2.80 -18.80 5.46
N VAL A 289 2.74 -19.64 4.43
CA VAL A 289 3.84 -19.87 3.48
C VAL A 289 4.07 -18.60 2.65
N ALA A 290 3.01 -18.03 2.09
CA ALA A 290 3.07 -16.82 1.30
C ALA A 290 3.52 -15.61 2.12
N GLY A 291 3.01 -15.45 3.35
CA GLY A 291 3.40 -14.36 4.26
C GLY A 291 4.87 -14.41 4.67
N ARG A 292 5.51 -15.58 4.67
CA ARG A 292 6.96 -15.72 4.88
C ARG A 292 7.79 -15.30 3.67
N ARG A 293 7.24 -15.43 2.46
CA ARG A 293 7.93 -15.13 1.19
C ARG A 293 7.41 -13.89 0.48
N SER A 294 6.44 -13.18 1.07
CA SER A 294 5.73 -12.06 0.45
C SER A 294 6.68 -10.96 -0.02
N MET A 295 7.67 -10.61 0.81
CA MET A 295 8.69 -9.63 0.43
C MET A 295 9.56 -10.10 -0.73
N THR A 296 9.91 -11.38 -0.75
CA THR A 296 10.69 -11.98 -1.85
C THR A 296 9.87 -11.99 -3.13
N VAL A 297 8.63 -12.48 -3.11
CA VAL A 297 7.75 -12.48 -4.30
C VAL A 297 7.53 -11.05 -4.81
N TYR A 298 7.30 -10.08 -3.91
CA TYR A 298 7.14 -8.68 -4.30
C TYR A 298 8.40 -8.07 -4.91
N LEU A 299 9.60 -8.46 -4.47
CA LEU A 299 10.82 -7.88 -5.04
C LEU A 299 11.23 -8.57 -6.34
N TRP A 300 10.96 -9.87 -6.46
CA TRP A 300 11.42 -10.70 -7.58
C TRP A 300 10.39 -10.89 -8.69
N HIS A 301 9.17 -10.36 -8.56
CA HIS A 301 8.21 -10.32 -9.69
C HIS A 301 8.53 -9.25 -10.72
N LEU A 302 9.55 -8.44 -10.45
CA LEU A 302 9.98 -7.38 -11.35
C LEU A 302 10.74 -8.01 -12.52
N PRO A 303 10.37 -7.66 -13.77
CA PRO A 303 11.00 -8.19 -14.95
C PRO A 303 12.49 -7.83 -15.03
#